data_AF-A0A9X7N5H8-F1
#
_entry.id   AF-A0A9X7N5H8-F1
#
_cell.length_a   1.000
_cell.length_b   1.000
_cell.length_c   1.000
_cell.angle_alpha   90.00
_cell.angle_beta   90.00
_cell.angle_gamma   90.00
#
_symmetry.space_group_name_H-M   'P 1'
#
loop_
_entity.id
_entity.type
_entity.pdbx_description
1 polymer ?
#
loop_
_entity_poly.entity_id
_entity_poly.type
_entity_poly.pdbx_seq_one_letter_code
_entity_poly.pdbx_strand_id
1 'polypeptide(L)'
;MSQAFRLTTLALALLLGVGAVQAADAPAASPAANGKEAPLPLDELRTFAEVLDRVKAAYVEPVDDKTLLENAIKGMLSNLDPHSAYLGPEEFAELQESTSGEFGGLGIEVGSEDGFVKVISPIDDTPAANAGIQPGDLIVKIDGKPTKGQSMNEAVDSMRGKAGSPITLTIVRGGGKPFDVTLKRAVIKVKSVKSQLLEPGYGYLRITQFQVNTGEETVKALSKLRNDNKGKLKGIVLDLRNNPGGVLQSAVEVADAFLTKGLIVYTKGRIPNSELRFSADPADPSDGVPLVVLINGGSASAAEIVAGALQDQKRAILMGTDSFGKGSVQTVLPLNNDRALKLTTALYYTPNGRSIQAQGITPDIEVERAKVTREKSEFDGFKEADLQGHLANGNGGQDRPTTSGKPPVDRPQDGDYQLSQALSLLKGLSVSRGNN
;
A
#
# COMPACT_ATOMS: atom_id res chain seq x y z
N MET A 1 74.01 -13.49 -11.92
CA MET A 1 74.84 -12.78 -10.93
C MET A 1 73.98 -12.57 -9.69
N SER A 2 74.03 -13.49 -8.73
CA SER A 2 74.93 -13.50 -7.56
C SER A 2 74.23 -12.76 -6.39
N GLN A 3 73.63 -13.49 -5.43
CA GLN A 3 74.16 -13.81 -4.08
C GLN A 3 74.29 -12.55 -3.18
N ALA A 4 74.14 -12.54 -1.86
CA ALA A 4 73.64 -13.44 -0.81
C ALA A 4 73.82 -12.66 0.55
N PHE A 5 72.98 -12.98 1.55
CA PHE A 5 73.24 -13.09 3.01
C PHE A 5 74.34 -12.27 3.73
N ARG A 6 73.99 -11.69 4.91
CA ARG A 6 74.41 -12.04 6.32
C ARG A 6 74.07 -10.86 7.29
N LEU A 7 73.35 -11.07 8.42
CA LEU A 7 73.81 -11.36 9.81
C LEU A 7 74.99 -10.46 10.26
N THR A 8 75.10 -9.81 11.44
CA THR A 8 74.57 -9.97 12.83
C THR A 8 75.28 -8.91 13.71
N THR A 9 74.68 -8.52 14.85
CA THR A 9 75.24 -8.21 16.22
C THR A 9 74.24 -7.29 16.94
N LEU A 10 73.55 -7.61 18.04
CA LEU A 10 73.91 -8.11 19.38
C LEU A 10 74.92 -7.24 20.15
N ALA A 11 74.41 -6.35 21.01
CA ALA A 11 75.13 -5.84 22.18
C ALA A 11 74.16 -5.67 23.36
N LEU A 12 74.54 -6.35 24.44
CA LEU A 12 73.90 -6.58 25.72
C LEU A 12 74.27 -5.45 26.70
N ALA A 13 73.34 -5.00 27.55
CA ALA A 13 73.68 -4.36 28.83
C ALA A 13 72.68 -4.76 29.93
N LEU A 14 73.21 -5.48 30.92
CA LEU A 14 72.64 -5.95 32.18
C LEU A 14 72.46 -4.79 33.18
N LEU A 15 71.46 -4.86 34.08
CA LEU A 15 71.64 -4.93 35.55
C LEU A 15 70.30 -4.94 36.31
N LEU A 16 69.94 -6.15 36.74
CA LEU A 16 69.44 -6.60 38.04
C LEU A 16 69.01 -5.56 39.10
N GLY A 17 67.74 -5.67 39.51
CA GLY A 17 67.27 -5.30 40.86
C GLY A 17 66.10 -6.19 41.25
N VAL A 18 66.35 -7.21 42.09
CA VAL A 18 65.35 -8.13 42.64
C VAL A 18 64.81 -7.54 43.94
N GLY A 19 63.49 -7.34 44.02
CA GLY A 19 62.78 -6.97 45.24
C GLY A 19 61.31 -7.36 45.13
N ALA A 20 60.94 -8.45 45.78
CA ALA A 20 59.57 -8.97 45.81
C ALA A 20 58.71 -8.18 46.79
N VAL A 21 57.60 -7.58 46.34
CA VAL A 21 56.47 -7.18 47.20
C VAL A 21 55.15 -7.33 46.43
N GLN A 22 54.35 -8.27 46.92
CA GLN A 22 52.88 -8.38 46.93
C GLN A 22 52.05 -7.77 45.78
N ALA A 23 51.36 -8.67 45.07
CA ALA A 23 50.19 -8.37 44.26
C ALA A 23 49.08 -7.72 45.11
N ALA A 24 48.72 -6.49 44.76
CA ALA A 24 47.47 -5.86 45.15
C ALA A 24 46.62 -5.74 43.87
N ASP A 25 45.55 -6.54 43.82
CA ASP A 25 44.51 -6.44 42.80
C ASP A 25 43.91 -5.03 42.83
N ALA A 26 44.20 -4.23 41.80
CA ALA A 26 43.45 -3.02 41.52
C ALA A 26 42.08 -3.44 40.94
N PRO A 27 40.96 -2.94 41.47
CA PRO A 27 39.64 -3.39 41.04
C PRO A 27 39.39 -2.96 39.61
N ALA A 28 39.24 -3.95 38.73
CA ALA A 28 38.65 -3.77 37.42
C ALA A 28 37.24 -3.19 37.61
N ALA A 29 37.01 -2.01 37.04
CA ALA A 29 35.70 -1.38 36.98
C ALA A 29 34.71 -2.37 36.37
N SER A 30 33.71 -2.78 37.17
CA SER A 30 32.63 -3.63 36.73
C SER A 30 31.86 -2.95 35.60
N PRO A 31 31.61 -3.61 34.45
CA PRO A 31 30.56 -3.15 33.56
C PRO A 31 29.24 -3.29 34.30
N ALA A 32 28.56 -2.16 34.49
CA ALA A 32 27.25 -2.10 35.12
C ALA A 32 26.25 -2.95 34.33
N ALA A 33 25.91 -4.13 34.86
CA ALA A 33 24.68 -4.81 34.55
C ALA A 33 23.53 -4.04 35.20
N ASN A 34 22.54 -3.60 34.41
CA ASN A 34 21.18 -3.37 34.88
C ASN A 34 20.21 -3.36 33.69
N GLY A 35 19.94 -4.57 33.19
CA GLY A 35 18.71 -4.90 32.49
C GLY A 35 18.22 -6.21 33.07
N LYS A 36 17.72 -6.19 34.32
CA LYS A 36 17.03 -7.36 34.87
C LYS A 36 15.77 -7.58 34.04
N GLU A 37 15.71 -8.65 33.26
CA GLU A 37 14.44 -9.25 32.88
C GLU A 37 13.61 -9.38 34.15
N ALA A 38 12.38 -8.84 34.14
CA ALA A 38 11.48 -9.09 35.25
C ALA A 38 11.32 -10.61 35.40
N PRO A 39 11.48 -11.18 36.61
CA PRO A 39 11.27 -12.62 36.79
C PRO A 39 9.85 -12.98 36.32
N LEU A 40 9.72 -14.15 35.69
CA LEU A 40 8.43 -14.64 35.22
C LEU A 40 7.40 -14.55 36.37
N PRO A 41 6.16 -14.09 36.10
CA PRO A 41 5.13 -13.92 37.11
C PRO A 41 4.57 -15.29 37.52
N LEU A 42 5.28 -15.99 38.41
CA LEU A 42 5.03 -17.40 38.72
C LEU A 42 3.65 -17.65 39.35
N ASP A 43 3.16 -16.73 40.18
CA ASP A 43 1.86 -16.89 40.85
C ASP A 43 0.70 -16.66 39.87
N GLU A 44 0.84 -15.72 38.95
CA GLU A 44 -0.11 -15.48 37.86
C GLU A 44 -0.10 -16.63 36.86
N LEU A 45 1.07 -17.20 36.54
CA LEU A 45 1.17 -18.39 35.68
C LEU A 45 0.52 -19.62 36.32
N ARG A 46 0.67 -19.79 37.64
CA ARG A 46 -0.04 -20.84 38.40
C ARG A 46 -1.55 -20.63 38.36
N THR A 47 -1.98 -19.40 38.62
CA THR A 47 -3.41 -19.04 38.56
C THR A 47 -3.98 -19.30 37.17
N PHE A 48 -3.25 -18.95 36.11
CA PHE A 48 -3.64 -19.22 34.73
C PHE A 48 -3.80 -20.72 34.46
N ALA A 49 -2.84 -21.54 34.90
CA ALA A 49 -2.91 -22.99 34.76
C ALA A 49 -4.09 -23.59 35.55
N GLU A 50 -4.33 -23.14 36.78
CA GLU A 50 -5.47 -23.58 37.59
C GLU A 50 -6.82 -23.26 36.93
N VAL A 51 -6.95 -22.07 36.34
CA VAL A 51 -8.16 -21.68 35.61
C VAL A 51 -8.35 -22.57 34.38
N LEU A 52 -7.28 -22.80 33.60
CA LEU A 52 -7.31 -23.67 32.43
C LEU A 52 -7.78 -25.10 32.81
N ASP A 53 -7.21 -25.68 33.87
CA ASP A 53 -7.58 -27.02 34.33
C ASP A 53 -9.02 -27.12 34.82
N ARG A 54 -9.50 -26.11 35.57
CA ARG A 54 -10.90 -26.07 36.04
C ARG A 54 -11.89 -25.94 34.89
N VAL A 55 -11.58 -25.14 33.87
CA VAL A 55 -12.42 -25.04 32.66
C VAL A 55 -12.49 -26.38 31.96
N LYS A 56 -11.36 -27.05 31.73
CA LYS A 56 -11.32 -28.38 31.10
C LYS A 56 -12.12 -29.43 31.87
N ALA A 57 -12.09 -29.38 33.20
CA ALA A 57 -12.73 -30.38 34.05
C ALA A 57 -14.24 -30.15 34.24
N ALA A 58 -14.69 -28.89 34.23
CA ALA A 58 -16.04 -28.53 34.66
C ALA A 58 -16.92 -27.87 33.58
N TYR A 59 -16.37 -27.46 32.43
CA TYR A 59 -17.18 -26.93 31.34
C TYR A 59 -18.06 -28.03 30.74
N VAL A 60 -19.29 -27.66 30.37
CA VAL A 60 -20.36 -28.61 29.98
C VAL A 60 -20.03 -29.40 28.70
N GLU A 61 -19.19 -28.84 27.83
CA GLU A 61 -18.72 -29.45 26.60
C GLU A 61 -17.21 -29.63 26.62
N PRO A 62 -16.65 -30.74 26.08
CA PRO A 62 -15.22 -30.88 25.92
C PRO A 62 -14.65 -29.80 24.98
N VAL A 63 -13.58 -29.13 25.41
CA VAL A 63 -12.81 -28.19 24.58
C VAL A 63 -11.34 -28.60 24.61
N ASP A 64 -10.68 -28.59 23.47
CA ASP A 64 -9.27 -28.97 23.37
C ASP A 64 -8.32 -27.87 23.84
N ASP A 65 -7.12 -28.27 24.28
CA ASP A 65 -6.10 -27.40 24.86
C ASP A 65 -5.64 -26.31 23.88
N LYS A 66 -5.55 -26.63 22.58
CA LYS A 66 -5.13 -25.69 21.56
C LYS A 66 -6.15 -24.56 21.44
N THR A 67 -7.44 -24.88 21.39
CA THR A 67 -8.52 -23.89 21.34
C THR A 67 -8.50 -22.98 22.57
N LEU A 68 -8.36 -23.53 23.78
CA LEU A 68 -8.30 -22.73 25.00
C LEU A 68 -7.09 -21.80 25.05
N LEU A 69 -5.90 -22.30 24.67
CA LEU A 69 -4.67 -21.49 24.63
C LEU A 69 -4.74 -20.41 23.55
N GLU A 70 -5.26 -20.71 22.36
CA GLU A 70 -5.46 -19.72 21.30
C GLU A 70 -6.44 -18.63 21.75
N ASN A 71 -7.54 -18.99 22.42
CA ASN A 71 -8.48 -18.03 22.99
C ASN A 71 -7.85 -17.15 24.07
N ALA A 72 -7.00 -17.73 24.93
CA ALA A 72 -6.26 -16.95 25.93
C ALA A 72 -5.31 -15.93 25.27
N ILE A 73 -4.57 -16.34 24.24
CA ILE A 73 -3.68 -15.44 23.49
C ILE A 73 -4.48 -14.32 22.81
N LYS A 74 -5.58 -14.65 22.13
CA LYS A 74 -6.47 -13.66 21.52
C LYS A 74 -7.04 -12.68 22.57
N GLY A 75 -7.43 -13.19 23.74
CA GLY A 75 -7.91 -12.40 24.88
C GLY A 75 -6.88 -11.39 25.40
N MET A 76 -5.60 -11.80 25.51
CA MET A 76 -4.51 -10.90 25.94
C MET A 76 -4.35 -9.70 25.00
N LEU A 77 -4.55 -9.88 23.70
CA LEU A 77 -4.32 -8.85 22.69
C LEU A 77 -5.54 -7.95 22.47
N SER A 78 -6.75 -8.51 22.58
CA SER A 78 -8.01 -7.79 22.37
C SER A 78 -8.19 -6.56 23.27
N ASN A 79 -7.53 -6.55 24.43
CA ASN A 79 -7.59 -5.46 25.40
C ASN A 79 -6.44 -4.44 25.29
N LEU A 80 -5.49 -4.64 24.37
CA LEU A 80 -4.40 -3.69 24.16
C LEU A 80 -4.85 -2.52 23.29
N ASP A 81 -5.32 -2.82 22.08
CA ASP A 81 -5.78 -1.86 21.08
C ASP A 81 -6.52 -2.61 19.94
N PRO A 82 -7.31 -1.94 19.08
CA PRO A 82 -8.06 -2.62 18.00
C PRO A 82 -7.21 -3.09 16.79
N HIS A 83 -5.89 -2.97 16.86
CA HIS A 83 -4.95 -3.31 15.79
C HIS A 83 -3.94 -4.39 16.18
N SER A 84 -3.80 -4.69 17.47
CA SER A 84 -2.99 -5.79 17.99
C SER A 84 -3.77 -7.09 17.94
N ALA A 85 -3.22 -8.12 17.29
CA ALA A 85 -3.91 -9.37 17.03
C ALA A 85 -2.95 -10.56 16.91
N TYR A 86 -3.45 -11.72 17.33
CA TYR A 86 -2.82 -13.00 17.04
C TYR A 86 -3.34 -13.51 15.71
N LEU A 87 -2.45 -13.75 14.77
CA LEU A 87 -2.77 -14.21 13.43
C LEU A 87 -2.53 -15.71 13.36
N GLY A 88 -3.60 -16.47 13.15
CA GLY A 88 -3.51 -17.87 12.78
C GLY A 88 -3.06 -18.04 11.33
N PRO A 89 -3.03 -19.30 10.84
CA PRO A 89 -2.60 -19.63 9.48
C PRO A 89 -3.32 -18.84 8.39
N GLU A 90 -4.65 -18.77 8.47
CA GLU A 90 -5.47 -18.08 7.47
C GLU A 90 -5.26 -16.56 7.56
N GLU A 91 -5.36 -15.95 8.74
CA GLU A 91 -5.21 -14.50 8.87
C GLU A 91 -3.79 -14.01 8.57
N PHE A 92 -2.77 -14.84 8.83
CA PHE A 92 -1.39 -14.52 8.50
C PHE A 92 -1.13 -14.61 6.99
N ALA A 93 -1.68 -15.64 6.32
CA ALA A 93 -1.61 -15.75 4.86
C ALA A 93 -2.32 -14.59 4.17
N GLU A 94 -3.53 -14.21 4.61
CA GLU A 94 -4.26 -13.05 4.08
C GLU A 94 -3.49 -11.74 4.26
N LEU A 95 -2.83 -11.56 5.41
CA LEU A 95 -1.97 -10.40 5.63
C LEU A 95 -0.77 -10.38 4.67
N GLN A 96 -0.15 -11.53 4.42
CA GLN A 96 0.95 -11.64 3.47
C GLN A 96 0.50 -11.35 2.03
N GLU A 97 -0.65 -11.88 1.60
CA GLU A 97 -1.20 -11.64 0.26
C GLU A 97 -1.56 -10.16 0.07
N SER A 98 -2.24 -9.55 1.05
CA SER A 98 -2.64 -8.14 0.98
C SER A 98 -1.46 -7.16 1.00
N THR A 99 -0.37 -7.49 1.70
CA THR A 99 0.83 -6.63 1.77
C THR A 99 1.77 -6.83 0.59
N SER A 100 1.90 -8.04 0.08
CA SER A 100 2.68 -8.31 -1.13
C SER A 100 1.98 -7.85 -2.40
N GLY A 101 0.64 -7.82 -2.40
CA GLY A 101 -0.15 -7.65 -3.62
C GLY A 101 -0.16 -8.91 -4.50
N GLU A 102 0.32 -10.03 -3.95
CA GLU A 102 0.52 -11.28 -4.65
C GLU A 102 -0.29 -12.40 -4.01
N PHE A 103 -1.01 -13.17 -4.82
CA PHE A 103 -1.68 -14.38 -4.35
C PHE A 103 -1.58 -15.50 -5.37
N GLY A 104 -1.55 -16.75 -4.91
CA GLY A 104 -1.50 -17.91 -5.78
C GLY A 104 -2.89 -18.27 -6.30
N GLY A 105 -3.11 -18.21 -7.61
CA GLY A 105 -4.42 -18.54 -8.18
C GLY A 105 -4.50 -18.41 -9.69
N LEU A 106 -5.70 -18.08 -10.17
CA LEU A 106 -6.03 -18.03 -11.60
C LEU A 106 -6.19 -16.60 -12.13
N GLY A 107 -6.39 -15.63 -11.24
CA GLY A 107 -6.67 -14.24 -11.58
C GLY A 107 -8.12 -14.01 -12.01
N ILE A 108 -9.07 -14.51 -11.22
CA ILE A 108 -10.51 -14.41 -11.49
C ILE A 108 -11.18 -13.77 -10.28
N GLU A 109 -11.99 -12.74 -10.52
CA GLU A 109 -12.96 -12.25 -9.55
C GLU A 109 -14.26 -13.05 -9.71
N VAL A 110 -14.73 -13.67 -8.62
CA VAL A 110 -15.91 -14.53 -8.61
C VAL A 110 -16.96 -14.04 -7.62
N GLY A 111 -18.21 -14.29 -7.95
CA GLY A 111 -19.38 -14.06 -7.12
C GLY A 111 -20.30 -15.27 -7.12
N SER A 112 -21.38 -15.21 -6.35
CA SER A 112 -22.38 -16.28 -6.29
C SER A 112 -23.61 -15.88 -7.10
N GLU A 113 -24.11 -16.78 -7.94
CA GLU A 113 -25.39 -16.63 -8.65
C GLU A 113 -26.11 -17.97 -8.70
N ASP A 114 -27.34 -18.03 -8.19
CA ASP A 114 -28.19 -19.22 -8.17
C ASP A 114 -27.51 -20.49 -7.62
N GLY A 115 -26.59 -20.32 -6.66
CA GLY A 115 -25.84 -21.42 -6.04
C GLY A 115 -24.68 -21.96 -6.87
N PHE A 116 -24.28 -21.24 -7.93
CA PHE A 116 -23.07 -21.49 -8.72
C PHE A 116 -22.06 -20.36 -8.53
N VAL A 117 -20.80 -20.69 -8.82
CA VAL A 117 -19.70 -19.72 -8.84
C VAL A 117 -19.72 -19.01 -10.18
N LYS A 118 -20.04 -17.72 -10.18
CA LYS A 118 -20.10 -16.86 -11.37
C LYS A 118 -18.84 -16.02 -11.46
N VAL A 119 -18.26 -15.95 -12.65
CA VAL A 119 -17.17 -15.03 -12.96
C VAL A 119 -17.73 -13.62 -13.07
N ILE A 120 -17.24 -12.74 -12.20
CA ILE A 120 -17.50 -11.29 -12.29
C ILE A 120 -16.60 -10.73 -13.39
N SER A 121 -15.29 -10.93 -13.26
CA SER A 121 -14.33 -10.53 -14.29
C SER A 121 -13.03 -11.34 -14.17
N PRO A 122 -12.39 -11.71 -15.28
CA PRO A 122 -10.97 -12.04 -15.25
C PRO A 122 -10.15 -10.79 -14.92
N ILE A 123 -8.99 -10.98 -14.29
CA ILE A 123 -7.99 -9.94 -14.09
C ILE A 123 -7.08 -9.92 -15.33
N ASP A 124 -6.81 -8.73 -15.88
CA ASP A 124 -5.93 -8.57 -17.04
C ASP A 124 -4.54 -9.18 -16.81
N ASP A 125 -3.91 -9.67 -17.87
CA ASP A 125 -2.57 -10.28 -17.86
C ASP A 125 -2.43 -11.54 -16.97
N THR A 126 -3.55 -12.19 -16.58
CA THR A 126 -3.55 -13.41 -15.74
C THR A 126 -3.84 -14.69 -16.52
N PRO A 127 -3.57 -15.90 -15.96
CA PRO A 127 -3.93 -17.16 -16.60
C PRO A 127 -5.39 -17.24 -17.05
N ALA A 128 -6.33 -16.72 -16.27
CA ALA A 128 -7.74 -16.72 -16.61
C ALA A 128 -8.08 -15.85 -17.82
N ALA A 129 -7.56 -14.62 -17.87
CA ALA A 129 -7.73 -13.75 -19.03
C ALA A 129 -7.13 -14.41 -20.30
N ASN A 130 -5.93 -14.98 -20.18
CA ASN A 130 -5.25 -15.65 -21.27
C ASN A 130 -5.97 -16.94 -21.74
N ALA A 131 -6.69 -17.61 -20.84
CA ALA A 131 -7.48 -18.79 -21.14
C ALA A 131 -8.87 -18.48 -21.73
N GLY A 132 -9.21 -17.20 -21.92
CA GLY A 132 -10.46 -16.78 -22.53
C GLY A 132 -11.69 -16.92 -21.63
N ILE A 133 -11.49 -16.92 -20.31
CA ILE A 133 -12.58 -16.79 -19.33
C ILE A 133 -13.21 -15.39 -19.46
N GLN A 134 -14.53 -15.31 -19.39
CA GLN A 134 -15.29 -14.09 -19.64
C GLN A 134 -16.20 -13.74 -18.45
N PRO A 135 -16.50 -12.44 -18.25
CA PRO A 135 -17.58 -12.02 -17.35
C PRO A 135 -18.88 -12.77 -17.64
N GLY A 136 -19.52 -13.28 -16.59
CA GLY A 136 -20.77 -14.03 -16.69
C GLY A 136 -20.63 -15.54 -16.89
N ASP A 137 -19.41 -16.06 -17.04
CA ASP A 137 -19.15 -17.50 -17.05
C ASP A 137 -19.55 -18.15 -15.72
N LEU A 138 -20.24 -19.30 -15.77
CA LEU A 138 -20.57 -20.09 -14.59
C LEU A 138 -19.60 -21.27 -14.45
N ILE A 139 -18.83 -21.31 -13.37
CA ILE A 139 -17.93 -22.41 -13.05
C ILE A 139 -18.76 -23.50 -12.36
N VAL A 140 -19.04 -24.58 -13.09
CA VAL A 140 -19.90 -25.69 -12.63
C VAL A 140 -19.10 -26.86 -12.05
N LYS A 141 -17.81 -26.99 -12.41
CA LYS A 141 -16.89 -27.95 -11.79
C LYS A 141 -15.47 -27.38 -11.68
N ILE A 142 -14.75 -27.81 -10.65
CA ILE A 142 -13.32 -27.58 -10.43
C ILE A 142 -12.64 -28.95 -10.30
N ASP A 143 -11.70 -29.27 -11.18
CA ASP A 143 -11.03 -30.58 -11.27
C ASP A 143 -12.02 -31.76 -11.25
N GLY A 144 -13.12 -31.61 -12.00
CA GLY A 144 -14.20 -32.60 -12.11
C GLY A 144 -15.18 -32.63 -10.93
N LYS A 145 -14.91 -31.94 -9.82
CA LYS A 145 -15.82 -31.84 -8.66
C LYS A 145 -16.86 -30.75 -8.88
N PRO A 146 -18.16 -31.03 -8.71
CA PRO A 146 -19.21 -30.00 -8.82
C PRO A 146 -19.01 -28.86 -7.83
N THR A 147 -19.22 -27.63 -8.28
CA THR A 147 -19.22 -26.42 -7.41
C THR A 147 -20.54 -26.22 -6.67
N LYS A 148 -21.63 -26.83 -7.17
CA LYS A 148 -22.96 -26.71 -6.56
C LYS A 148 -22.96 -27.32 -5.16
N GLY A 149 -23.33 -26.51 -4.17
CA GLY A 149 -23.36 -26.90 -2.76
C GLY A 149 -22.04 -26.67 -2.01
N GLN A 150 -20.98 -26.24 -2.70
CA GLN A 150 -19.80 -25.69 -2.03
C GLN A 150 -20.07 -24.28 -1.55
N SER A 151 -19.43 -23.87 -0.45
CA SER A 151 -19.36 -22.46 -0.09
C SER A 151 -18.48 -21.69 -1.07
N MET A 152 -18.65 -20.36 -1.14
CA MET A 152 -17.78 -19.53 -1.97
C MET A 152 -16.30 -19.69 -1.60
N ASN A 153 -16.00 -19.78 -0.30
CA ASN A 153 -14.64 -19.92 0.20
C ASN A 153 -14.02 -21.26 -0.24
N GLU A 154 -14.76 -22.36 -0.12
CA GLU A 154 -14.30 -23.69 -0.58
C GLU A 154 -13.98 -23.70 -2.08
N ALA A 155 -14.80 -23.03 -2.89
CA ALA A 155 -14.55 -22.91 -4.32
C ALA A 155 -13.29 -22.09 -4.61
N VAL A 156 -13.11 -20.96 -3.91
CA VAL A 156 -11.91 -20.11 -4.01
C VAL A 156 -10.66 -20.88 -3.59
N ASP A 157 -10.69 -21.60 -2.48
CA ASP A 157 -9.58 -22.39 -1.97
C ASP A 157 -9.20 -23.52 -2.93
N SER A 158 -10.18 -24.14 -3.58
CA SER A 158 -9.95 -25.15 -4.63
C SER A 158 -9.27 -24.56 -5.87
N MET A 159 -9.56 -23.30 -6.20
CA MET A 159 -8.92 -22.59 -7.32
C MET A 159 -7.50 -22.09 -6.97
N ARG A 160 -7.23 -21.82 -5.70
CA ARG A 160 -5.90 -21.49 -5.18
C ARG A 160 -4.99 -22.72 -5.19
N GLY A 161 -3.69 -22.48 -5.07
CA GLY A 161 -2.68 -23.56 -5.02
C GLY A 161 -1.32 -23.15 -5.57
N LYS A 162 -0.39 -24.11 -5.58
CA LYS A 162 1.01 -23.87 -5.99
C LYS A 162 1.09 -23.36 -7.42
N ALA A 163 1.85 -22.28 -7.63
CA ALA A 163 2.14 -21.76 -8.95
C ALA A 163 2.73 -22.85 -9.87
N GLY A 164 2.30 -22.88 -11.13
CA GLY A 164 2.64 -23.86 -12.14
C GLY A 164 1.79 -25.14 -12.12
N SER A 165 1.03 -25.42 -11.06
CA SER A 165 0.13 -26.58 -11.03
C SER A 165 -1.05 -26.40 -11.98
N PRO A 166 -1.49 -27.47 -12.68
CA PRO A 166 -2.67 -27.39 -13.53
C PRO A 166 -3.95 -27.40 -12.71
N ILE A 167 -5.00 -26.80 -13.26
CA ILE A 167 -6.38 -26.92 -12.81
C ILE A 167 -7.29 -26.99 -14.04
N THR A 168 -8.40 -27.72 -13.96
CA THR A 168 -9.43 -27.72 -15.00
C THR A 168 -10.74 -27.17 -14.44
N LEU A 169 -11.24 -26.12 -15.07
CA LEU A 169 -12.55 -25.54 -14.78
C LEU A 169 -13.54 -25.99 -15.86
N THR A 170 -14.67 -26.56 -15.47
CA THR A 170 -15.80 -26.77 -16.40
C THR A 170 -16.71 -25.54 -16.32
N ILE A 171 -16.88 -24.86 -17.45
CA ILE A 171 -17.59 -23.57 -17.55
C ILE A 171 -18.86 -23.73 -18.38
N VAL A 172 -19.93 -23.04 -17.97
CA VAL A 172 -21.14 -22.80 -18.78
C VAL A 172 -21.22 -21.32 -19.12
N ARG A 173 -21.24 -21.00 -20.42
CA ARG A 173 -21.35 -19.63 -20.93
C ARG A 173 -22.70 -19.40 -21.56
N GLY A 174 -23.44 -18.39 -21.08
CA GLY A 174 -24.73 -17.98 -21.65
C GLY A 174 -25.77 -19.11 -21.75
N GLY A 175 -25.74 -20.09 -20.85
CA GLY A 175 -26.64 -21.26 -20.89
C GLY A 175 -26.32 -22.29 -21.98
N GLY A 176 -25.16 -22.19 -22.64
CA GLY A 176 -24.69 -23.15 -23.64
C GLY A 176 -24.23 -24.49 -23.05
N LYS A 177 -23.62 -25.33 -23.91
CA LYS A 177 -23.04 -26.61 -23.47
C LYS A 177 -21.82 -26.35 -22.57
N PRO A 178 -21.65 -27.10 -21.47
CA PRO A 178 -20.44 -27.01 -20.65
C PRO A 178 -19.18 -27.36 -21.46
N PHE A 179 -18.09 -26.67 -21.20
CA PHE A 179 -16.77 -26.94 -21.79
C PHE A 179 -15.66 -26.79 -20.75
N ASP A 180 -14.57 -27.51 -20.94
CA ASP A 180 -13.44 -27.50 -20.02
C ASP A 180 -12.39 -26.47 -20.44
N VAL A 181 -11.84 -25.77 -19.45
CA VAL A 181 -10.73 -24.84 -19.59
C VAL A 181 -9.64 -25.28 -18.62
N THR A 182 -8.50 -25.72 -19.17
CA THR A 182 -7.33 -26.07 -18.35
C THR A 182 -6.42 -24.85 -18.23
N LEU A 183 -6.11 -24.47 -16.99
CA LEU A 183 -5.24 -23.34 -16.66
C LEU A 183 -4.05 -23.84 -15.85
N LYS A 184 -2.99 -23.03 -15.82
CA LYS A 184 -1.91 -23.18 -14.85
C LYS A 184 -2.06 -22.10 -13.80
N ARG A 185 -2.05 -22.48 -12.52
CA ARG A 185 -2.01 -21.51 -11.41
C ARG A 185 -0.76 -20.64 -11.55
N ALA A 186 -0.86 -19.37 -11.24
CA ALA A 186 0.27 -18.43 -11.25
C ALA A 186 0.23 -17.57 -9.99
N VAL A 187 1.34 -16.89 -9.73
CA VAL A 187 1.36 -15.78 -8.77
C VAL A 187 0.69 -14.61 -9.46
N ILE A 188 -0.49 -14.24 -8.99
CA ILE A 188 -1.28 -13.13 -9.51
C ILE A 188 -0.82 -11.87 -8.81
N LYS A 189 -0.45 -10.86 -9.58
CA LYS A 189 -0.03 -9.56 -9.07
C LYS A 189 -1.13 -8.55 -9.31
N VAL A 190 -1.69 -7.98 -8.24
CA VAL A 190 -2.66 -6.90 -8.36
C VAL A 190 -1.91 -5.58 -8.32
N LYS A 191 -1.96 -4.80 -9.41
CA LYS A 191 -1.32 -3.47 -9.45
C LYS A 191 -1.94 -2.57 -8.39
N SER A 192 -1.11 -2.02 -7.50
CA SER A 192 -1.53 -1.07 -6.48
C SER A 192 -1.68 0.34 -7.04
N VAL A 193 -1.01 0.64 -8.16
CA VAL A 193 -1.04 1.95 -8.82
C VAL A 193 -1.76 1.87 -10.17
N LYS A 194 -2.79 2.70 -10.33
CA LYS A 194 -3.45 2.96 -11.62
C LYS A 194 -3.07 4.34 -12.13
N SER A 195 -2.82 4.48 -13.43
CA SER A 195 -2.48 5.77 -14.02
C SER A 195 -3.10 5.98 -15.40
N GLN A 196 -3.46 7.22 -15.69
CA GLN A 196 -3.98 7.67 -16.99
C GLN A 196 -3.84 9.19 -17.14
N LEU A 197 -3.92 9.69 -18.38
CA LEU A 197 -4.05 11.13 -18.63
C LEU A 197 -5.52 11.56 -18.46
N LEU A 198 -5.75 12.65 -17.74
CA LEU A 198 -7.07 13.28 -17.63
C LEU A 198 -7.34 14.16 -18.85
N GLU A 199 -6.31 14.88 -19.28
CA GLU A 199 -6.25 15.80 -20.43
C GLU A 199 -4.79 15.92 -20.91
N PRO A 200 -4.53 16.47 -22.11
CA PRO A 200 -3.16 16.77 -22.52
C PRO A 200 -2.40 17.58 -21.47
N GLY A 201 -1.31 17.02 -20.96
CA GLY A 201 -0.47 17.60 -19.91
C GLY A 201 -0.87 17.27 -18.48
N TYR A 202 -2.00 16.60 -18.21
CA TYR A 202 -2.46 16.36 -16.84
C TYR A 202 -2.58 14.86 -16.54
N GLY A 203 -1.74 14.38 -15.63
CA GLY A 203 -1.72 12.99 -15.19
C GLY A 203 -2.61 12.75 -13.99
N TYR A 204 -3.16 11.53 -13.91
CA TYR A 204 -3.85 11.00 -12.75
C TYR A 204 -3.16 9.73 -12.30
N LEU A 205 -2.88 9.63 -11.00
CA LEU A 205 -2.27 8.48 -10.37
C LEU A 205 -3.11 8.10 -9.15
N ARG A 206 -3.67 6.89 -9.13
CA ARG A 206 -4.47 6.37 -8.02
C ARG A 206 -3.72 5.23 -7.35
N ILE A 207 -3.53 5.36 -6.03
CA ILE A 207 -2.98 4.28 -5.21
C ILE A 207 -4.13 3.71 -4.39
N THR A 208 -4.50 2.45 -4.64
CA THR A 208 -5.63 1.81 -3.94
C THR A 208 -5.24 1.26 -2.57
N GLN A 209 -4.00 0.81 -2.41
CA GLN A 209 -3.42 0.30 -1.17
C GLN A 209 -1.89 0.34 -1.28
N PHE A 210 -1.17 0.43 -0.16
CA PHE A 210 0.28 0.33 -0.15
C PHE A 210 0.74 -1.12 0.01
N GLN A 211 1.16 -1.71 -1.10
CA GLN A 211 1.81 -3.01 -1.19
C GLN A 211 3.32 -2.84 -1.36
N VAL A 212 4.10 -3.91 -1.10
CA VAL A 212 5.58 -3.90 -1.15
C VAL A 212 6.13 -3.21 -2.41
N ASN A 213 5.54 -3.43 -3.58
CA ASN A 213 6.00 -2.93 -4.88
C ASN A 213 5.45 -1.51 -5.26
N THR A 214 4.65 -0.87 -4.41
CA THR A 214 3.92 0.37 -4.77
C THR A 214 4.84 1.54 -5.11
N GLY A 215 6.01 1.65 -4.47
CA GLY A 215 7.01 2.67 -4.79
C GLY A 215 7.50 2.54 -6.23
N GLU A 216 7.92 1.33 -6.61
CA GLU A 216 8.36 1.01 -7.97
C GLU A 216 7.24 1.23 -9.00
N GLU A 217 6.02 0.79 -8.68
CA GLU A 217 4.85 0.99 -9.55
C GLU A 217 4.54 2.48 -9.76
N THR A 218 4.74 3.32 -8.74
CA THR A 218 4.56 4.78 -8.82
C THR A 218 5.56 5.40 -9.79
N VAL A 219 6.85 5.05 -9.69
CA VAL A 219 7.89 5.55 -10.60
C VAL A 219 7.63 5.12 -12.05
N LYS A 220 7.20 3.86 -12.25
CA LYS A 220 6.80 3.34 -13.56
C LYS A 220 5.60 4.09 -14.13
N ALA A 221 4.59 4.35 -13.30
CA ALA A 221 3.39 5.08 -13.69
C ALA A 221 3.70 6.54 -14.06
N LEU A 222 4.57 7.23 -13.31
CA LEU A 222 5.06 8.58 -13.67
C LEU A 222 5.77 8.58 -15.02
N SER A 223 6.64 7.61 -15.25
CA SER A 223 7.34 7.44 -16.53
C SER A 223 6.37 7.15 -17.68
N LYS A 224 5.36 6.31 -17.45
CA LYS A 224 4.30 6.00 -18.42
C LYS A 224 3.50 7.26 -18.79
N LEU A 225 3.05 8.03 -17.79
CA LEU A 225 2.29 9.26 -18.03
C LEU A 225 3.07 10.28 -18.87
N ARG A 226 4.37 10.43 -18.61
CA ARG A 226 5.24 11.29 -19.42
C ARG A 226 5.36 10.81 -20.87
N ASN A 227 5.50 9.50 -21.08
CA ASN A 227 5.58 8.90 -22.41
C ASN A 227 4.26 9.05 -23.17
N ASP A 228 3.12 8.75 -22.53
CA ASP A 228 1.79 8.90 -23.12
C ASP A 228 1.50 10.36 -23.49
N ASN A 229 1.95 11.32 -22.67
CA ASN A 229 1.79 12.75 -22.90
C ASN A 229 2.72 13.29 -24.00
N LYS A 230 3.76 12.53 -24.38
CA LYS A 230 4.81 12.94 -25.34
C LYS A 230 5.54 14.22 -24.92
N GLY A 231 5.71 14.44 -23.61
CA GLY A 231 6.36 15.63 -23.09
C GLY A 231 6.15 15.81 -21.59
N LYS A 232 6.66 16.92 -21.05
CA LYS A 232 6.53 17.26 -19.63
C LYS A 232 5.07 17.45 -19.24
N LEU A 233 4.69 16.90 -18.09
CA LEU A 233 3.36 17.10 -17.51
C LEU A 233 3.25 18.51 -16.93
N LYS A 234 2.07 19.11 -17.05
CA LYS A 234 1.68 20.39 -16.46
C LYS A 234 1.16 20.24 -15.03
N GLY A 235 0.66 19.05 -14.67
CA GLY A 235 0.12 18.75 -13.35
C GLY A 235 -0.13 17.27 -13.15
N ILE A 236 -0.12 16.82 -11.89
CA ILE A 236 -0.51 15.47 -11.47
C ILE A 236 -1.54 15.56 -10.34
N VAL A 237 -2.60 14.76 -10.45
CA VAL A 237 -3.47 14.43 -9.32
C VAL A 237 -3.06 13.07 -8.75
N LEU A 238 -2.63 13.04 -7.48
CA LEU A 238 -2.40 11.81 -6.72
C LEU A 238 -3.65 11.52 -5.88
N ASP A 239 -4.34 10.43 -6.17
CA ASP A 239 -5.58 10.05 -5.49
C ASP A 239 -5.35 8.96 -4.47
N LEU A 240 -5.47 9.34 -3.18
CA LEU A 240 -5.36 8.47 -2.01
C LEU A 240 -6.73 8.22 -1.36
N ARG A 241 -7.85 8.61 -1.99
CA ARG A 241 -9.19 8.41 -1.43
C ARG A 241 -9.52 6.93 -1.35
N ASN A 242 -10.08 6.53 -0.20
CA ASN A 242 -10.41 5.15 0.15
C ASN A 242 -9.19 4.21 0.12
N ASN A 243 -8.00 4.73 0.42
CA ASN A 243 -6.80 3.93 0.59
C ASN A 243 -6.56 3.67 2.10
N PRO A 244 -6.75 2.44 2.60
CA PRO A 244 -6.65 2.13 4.03
C PRO A 244 -5.20 2.09 4.55
N GLY A 245 -4.21 2.40 3.70
CA GLY A 245 -2.80 2.35 4.00
C GLY A 245 -2.16 1.05 3.52
N GLY A 246 -1.29 0.47 4.34
CA GLY A 246 -0.52 -0.72 4.00
C GLY A 246 0.93 -0.61 4.47
N VAL A 247 1.86 -1.05 3.63
CA VAL A 247 3.30 -1.13 3.97
C VAL A 247 3.91 0.27 4.13
N LEU A 248 4.48 0.52 5.32
CA LEU A 248 5.14 1.79 5.67
C LEU A 248 6.25 2.17 4.68
N GLN A 249 7.13 1.22 4.36
CA GLN A 249 8.26 1.45 3.48
C GLN A 249 7.81 1.90 2.08
N SER A 250 6.76 1.28 1.55
CA SER A 250 6.18 1.67 0.26
C SER A 250 5.54 3.06 0.30
N ALA A 251 5.01 3.50 1.45
CA ALA A 251 4.54 4.87 1.64
C ALA A 251 5.69 5.88 1.60
N VAL A 252 6.82 5.54 2.22
CA VAL A 252 8.05 6.34 2.18
C VAL A 252 8.52 6.49 0.74
N GLU A 253 8.64 5.39 0.00
CA GLU A 253 9.07 5.39 -1.42
C GLU A 253 8.12 6.19 -2.33
N VAL A 254 6.82 6.12 -2.08
CA VAL A 254 5.83 6.93 -2.82
C VAL A 254 6.02 8.42 -2.53
N ALA A 255 6.19 8.81 -1.27
CA ALA A 255 6.43 10.22 -0.93
C ALA A 255 7.76 10.72 -1.49
N ASP A 256 8.80 9.88 -1.44
CA ASP A 256 10.13 10.12 -1.97
C ASP A 256 10.11 10.37 -3.49
N ALA A 257 9.24 9.69 -4.24
CA ALA A 257 9.08 9.94 -5.68
C ALA A 257 8.64 11.38 -6.04
N PHE A 258 8.20 12.18 -5.06
CA PHE A 258 7.79 13.57 -5.23
C PHE A 258 8.61 14.58 -4.40
N LEU A 259 9.50 14.11 -3.52
CA LEU A 259 10.28 14.95 -2.61
C LEU A 259 11.77 14.76 -2.89
N THR A 260 12.54 15.84 -2.91
CA THR A 260 14.00 15.77 -3.19
C THR A 260 14.87 15.94 -1.94
N LYS A 261 14.25 16.23 -0.79
CA LYS A 261 14.90 16.42 0.51
C LYS A 261 13.86 16.50 1.62
N GLY A 262 14.35 16.43 2.85
CA GLY A 262 13.56 16.65 4.06
C GLY A 262 13.02 15.35 4.65
N LEU A 263 12.55 15.44 5.88
CA LEU A 263 11.94 14.30 6.56
C LEU A 263 10.60 13.97 5.89
N ILE A 264 10.31 12.68 5.73
CA ILE A 264 9.03 12.15 5.24
C ILE A 264 8.18 11.76 6.44
N VAL A 265 8.71 10.91 7.30
CA VAL A 265 8.01 10.40 8.49
C VAL A 265 9.02 9.95 9.53
N TYR A 266 8.61 10.00 10.79
CA TYR A 266 9.36 9.36 11.86
C TYR A 266 8.43 8.63 12.83
N THR A 267 8.95 7.62 13.50
CA THR A 267 8.23 6.81 14.48
C THR A 267 8.79 7.04 15.87
N LYS A 268 7.95 6.89 16.91
CA LYS A 268 8.37 6.83 18.31
C LYS A 268 7.66 5.67 18.98
N GLY A 269 8.41 4.79 19.62
CA GLY A 269 7.87 3.63 20.32
C GLY A 269 8.55 3.38 21.65
N ARG A 270 8.13 2.31 22.33
CA ARG A 270 8.63 1.97 23.67
C ARG A 270 10.09 1.51 23.68
N ILE A 271 10.53 0.82 22.63
CA ILE A 271 11.90 0.30 22.51
C ILE A 271 12.75 1.21 21.62
N PRO A 272 14.07 1.34 21.85
CA PRO A 272 14.95 2.21 21.06
C PRO A 272 14.89 1.94 19.55
N ASN A 273 14.76 0.68 19.15
CA ASN A 273 14.66 0.28 17.73
C ASN A 273 13.31 0.62 17.08
N SER A 274 12.35 1.17 17.83
CA SER A 274 11.07 1.66 17.30
C SER A 274 11.11 3.14 16.91
N GLU A 275 12.22 3.86 17.17
CA GLU A 275 12.44 5.20 16.65
C GLU A 275 13.16 5.13 15.31
N LEU A 276 12.41 5.28 14.22
CA LEU A 276 12.91 5.30 12.85
C LEU A 276 12.64 6.67 12.25
N ARG A 277 13.53 7.12 11.36
CA ARG A 277 13.39 8.36 10.60
C ARG A 277 13.64 8.07 9.13
N PHE A 278 12.70 8.48 8.31
CA PHE A 278 12.77 8.31 6.86
C PHE A 278 12.79 9.68 6.20
N SER A 279 13.80 9.93 5.38
CA SER A 279 14.01 11.20 4.68
C SER A 279 14.07 10.95 3.19
N ALA A 280 13.73 11.98 2.42
CA ALA A 280 13.75 11.91 0.98
C ALA A 280 15.18 11.94 0.40
N ASP A 281 15.37 11.22 -0.70
CA ASP A 281 16.56 11.21 -1.56
C ASP A 281 16.51 12.34 -2.60
N PRO A 282 17.65 12.81 -3.16
CA PRO A 282 17.66 13.84 -4.19
C PRO A 282 17.00 13.48 -5.53
N ALA A 283 16.68 12.20 -5.79
CA ALA A 283 15.99 11.80 -7.00
C ALA A 283 14.60 12.45 -7.13
N ASP A 284 14.23 12.91 -8.33
CA ASP A 284 12.90 13.50 -8.61
C ASP A 284 12.21 12.82 -9.81
N PRO A 285 11.62 11.62 -9.63
CA PRO A 285 10.80 10.99 -10.65
C PRO A 285 9.63 11.87 -11.15
N SER A 286 9.16 12.80 -10.31
CA SER A 286 8.04 13.71 -10.62
C SER A 286 8.44 14.93 -11.47
N ASP A 287 9.73 15.24 -11.60
CA ASP A 287 10.26 16.40 -12.33
C ASP A 287 9.62 17.75 -11.87
N GLY A 288 9.42 17.88 -10.56
CA GLY A 288 8.89 19.08 -9.92
C GLY A 288 7.47 19.50 -10.36
N VAL A 289 6.73 18.61 -11.01
CA VAL A 289 5.40 18.91 -11.58
C VAL A 289 4.42 19.36 -10.48
N PRO A 290 3.57 20.37 -10.73
CA PRO A 290 2.49 20.73 -9.80
C PRO A 290 1.67 19.50 -9.38
N LEU A 291 1.41 19.38 -8.07
CA LEU A 291 0.81 18.18 -7.48
C LEU A 291 -0.38 18.57 -6.60
N VAL A 292 -1.51 17.92 -6.82
CA VAL A 292 -2.67 17.94 -5.91
C VAL A 292 -2.89 16.52 -5.40
N VAL A 293 -3.09 16.37 -4.09
CA VAL A 293 -3.37 15.08 -3.44
C VAL A 293 -4.82 15.03 -3.00
N LEU A 294 -5.58 14.04 -3.47
CA LEU A 294 -6.95 13.81 -3.02
C LEU A 294 -6.99 12.86 -1.82
N ILE A 295 -7.64 13.29 -0.75
CA ILE A 295 -7.85 12.50 0.48
C ILE A 295 -9.33 12.49 0.90
N ASN A 296 -9.71 11.50 1.71
CA ASN A 296 -11.02 11.46 2.37
C ASN A 296 -10.96 10.60 3.66
N GLY A 297 -12.09 10.41 4.33
CA GLY A 297 -12.16 9.61 5.57
C GLY A 297 -11.78 8.12 5.41
N GLY A 298 -11.63 7.63 4.18
CA GLY A 298 -11.10 6.30 3.90
C GLY A 298 -9.58 6.27 3.64
N SER A 299 -8.91 7.43 3.61
CA SER A 299 -7.46 7.56 3.57
C SER A 299 -6.91 7.34 4.98
N ALA A 300 -6.13 6.29 5.19
CA ALA A 300 -5.64 5.92 6.51
C ALA A 300 -4.18 5.46 6.50
N SER A 301 -3.52 5.53 7.66
CA SER A 301 -2.21 4.93 7.91
C SER A 301 -1.14 5.42 6.90
N ALA A 302 -0.53 4.52 6.12
CA ALA A 302 0.42 4.87 5.05
C ALA A 302 -0.06 5.98 4.10
N ALA A 303 -1.37 6.07 3.78
CA ALA A 303 -1.90 7.16 2.96
C ALA A 303 -1.75 8.53 3.65
N GLU A 304 -1.93 8.57 4.96
CA GLU A 304 -1.80 9.77 5.79
C GLU A 304 -0.33 10.18 5.94
N ILE A 305 0.60 9.23 5.89
CA ILE A 305 2.03 9.49 5.83
C ILE A 305 2.38 10.25 4.55
N VAL A 306 1.96 9.75 3.39
CA VAL A 306 2.22 10.42 2.11
C VAL A 306 1.56 11.80 2.08
N ALA A 307 0.29 11.89 2.45
CA ALA A 307 -0.45 13.16 2.47
C ALA A 307 0.22 14.17 3.43
N GLY A 308 0.51 13.77 4.66
CA GLY A 308 1.13 14.61 5.67
C GLY A 308 2.56 15.04 5.31
N ALA A 309 3.36 14.15 4.73
CA ALA A 309 4.72 14.47 4.28
C ALA A 309 4.70 15.52 3.15
N LEU A 310 3.86 15.31 2.13
CA LEU A 310 3.75 16.23 0.99
C LEU A 310 3.16 17.59 1.39
N GLN A 311 2.22 17.59 2.34
CA GLN A 311 1.64 18.83 2.89
C GLN A 311 2.67 19.60 3.72
N ASP A 312 3.32 18.94 4.68
CA ASP A 312 4.26 19.59 5.60
C ASP A 312 5.48 20.16 4.86
N GLN A 313 5.94 19.47 3.80
CA GLN A 313 7.02 19.92 2.91
C GLN A 313 6.56 20.94 1.86
N LYS A 314 5.28 21.35 1.87
CA LYS A 314 4.67 22.27 0.88
C LYS A 314 4.87 21.82 -0.57
N ARG A 315 4.96 20.51 -0.80
CA ARG A 315 5.16 19.92 -2.12
C ARG A 315 3.86 19.77 -2.90
N ALA A 316 2.76 19.55 -2.21
CA ALA A 316 1.44 19.39 -2.79
C ALA A 316 0.38 20.21 -2.05
N ILE A 317 -0.72 20.47 -2.73
CA ILE A 317 -1.97 20.94 -2.12
C ILE A 317 -2.85 19.72 -1.87
N LEU A 318 -3.28 19.53 -0.63
CA LEU A 318 -4.25 18.50 -0.27
C LEU A 318 -5.67 19.01 -0.48
N MET A 319 -6.51 18.17 -1.09
CA MET A 319 -7.89 18.50 -1.41
C MET A 319 -8.82 17.34 -1.06
N GLY A 320 -10.02 17.63 -0.56
CA GLY A 320 -11.03 16.63 -0.25
C GLY A 320 -11.61 16.81 1.14
N THR A 321 -11.66 15.76 1.94
CA THR A 321 -12.12 15.81 3.34
C THR A 321 -11.06 15.25 4.28
N ASP A 322 -11.23 15.44 5.59
CA ASP A 322 -10.34 14.86 6.61
C ASP A 322 -10.10 13.36 6.41
N SER A 323 -8.87 12.93 6.69
CA SER A 323 -8.47 11.52 6.68
C SER A 323 -8.85 10.78 7.97
N PHE A 324 -8.62 9.47 8.01
CA PHE A 324 -9.14 8.59 9.07
C PHE A 324 -8.55 8.82 10.47
N GLY A 325 -7.24 9.08 10.58
CA GLY A 325 -6.53 9.30 11.84
C GLY A 325 -5.88 8.07 12.46
N LYS A 326 -5.28 7.17 11.67
CA LYS A 326 -4.57 5.99 12.20
C LYS A 326 -3.06 6.19 12.24
N GLY A 327 -2.57 6.91 13.24
CA GLY A 327 -1.16 7.20 13.51
C GLY A 327 -0.32 6.10 14.17
N SER A 328 -0.74 4.83 14.15
CA SER A 328 -0.04 3.72 14.82
C SER A 328 0.66 2.78 13.84
N VAL A 329 1.80 2.23 14.27
CA VAL A 329 2.60 1.25 13.51
C VAL A 329 2.41 -0.12 14.14
N GLN A 330 1.99 -1.08 13.32
CA GLN A 330 1.95 -2.49 13.70
C GLN A 330 3.19 -3.20 13.17
N THR A 331 3.91 -3.87 14.07
CA THR A 331 4.98 -4.80 13.71
C THR A 331 4.41 -6.21 13.66
N VAL A 332 4.71 -6.94 12.58
CA VAL A 332 4.38 -8.36 12.44
C VAL A 332 5.59 -9.15 12.93
N LEU A 333 5.40 -9.91 14.01
CA LEU A 333 6.41 -10.75 14.65
C LEU A 333 6.06 -12.21 14.35
N PRO A 334 6.71 -12.87 13.37
CA PRO A 334 6.48 -14.28 13.10
C PRO A 334 6.80 -15.11 14.33
N LEU A 335 5.88 -16.00 14.69
CA LEU A 335 6.08 -16.95 15.80
C LEU A 335 6.62 -18.28 15.26
N ASN A 336 6.18 -18.65 14.06
CA ASN A 336 6.62 -19.80 13.28
C ASN A 336 6.32 -19.52 11.79
N ASN A 337 6.27 -20.55 10.94
CA ASN A 337 6.07 -20.38 9.50
C ASN A 337 4.64 -19.97 9.09
N ASP A 338 3.64 -20.21 9.93
CA ASP A 338 2.22 -20.01 9.59
C ASP A 338 1.48 -19.07 10.56
N ARG A 339 2.15 -18.51 11.57
CA ARG A 339 1.51 -17.65 12.57
C ARG A 339 2.36 -16.45 12.91
N ALA A 340 1.70 -15.37 13.30
CA ALA A 340 2.38 -14.15 13.71
C ALA A 340 1.62 -13.39 14.79
N LEU A 341 2.37 -12.62 15.57
CA LEU A 341 1.85 -11.59 16.44
C LEU A 341 1.89 -10.25 15.70
N LYS A 342 0.75 -9.64 15.44
CA LYS A 342 0.66 -8.26 14.97
C LYS A 342 0.50 -7.35 16.17
N LEU A 343 1.46 -6.46 16.43
CA LEU A 343 1.49 -5.67 17.65
C LEU A 343 1.73 -4.19 17.36
N THR A 344 0.99 -3.31 18.00
CA THR A 344 1.28 -1.87 17.97
C THR A 344 2.56 -1.57 18.76
N THR A 345 3.61 -1.16 18.07
CA THR A 345 4.95 -0.94 18.69
C THR A 345 5.38 0.52 18.70
N ALA A 346 4.80 1.33 17.83
CA ALA A 346 5.14 2.74 17.70
C ALA A 346 3.95 3.58 17.24
N LEU A 347 4.06 4.89 17.43
CA LEU A 347 3.27 5.91 16.75
C LEU A 347 4.14 6.59 15.70
N TYR A 348 3.54 7.07 14.61
CA TYR A 348 4.25 7.85 13.60
C TYR A 348 3.75 9.29 13.55
N TYR A 349 4.65 10.16 13.08
CA TYR A 349 4.47 11.61 13.10
C TYR A 349 4.91 12.19 11.76
N THR A 350 4.22 13.25 11.34
CA THR A 350 4.59 14.00 10.12
C THR A 350 5.89 14.80 10.35
N PRO A 351 6.50 15.37 9.28
CA PRO A 351 7.74 16.13 9.39
C PRO A 351 7.69 17.29 10.41
N ASN A 352 6.55 17.98 10.53
CA ASN A 352 6.35 19.07 11.50
C ASN A 352 6.04 18.57 12.92
N GLY A 353 6.05 17.25 13.15
CA GLY A 353 5.79 16.63 14.45
C GLY A 353 4.32 16.48 14.82
N ARG A 354 3.39 16.66 13.86
CA ARG A 354 1.96 16.41 14.06
C ARG A 354 1.72 14.93 14.33
N SER A 355 0.98 14.64 15.39
CA SER A 355 0.44 13.31 15.65
C SER A 355 -0.83 13.12 14.83
N ILE A 356 -0.86 12.07 14.02
CA ILE A 356 -2.03 11.73 13.18
C ILE A 356 -3.06 10.90 13.95
N GLN A 357 -2.62 10.19 15.00
CA GLN A 357 -3.45 9.28 15.76
C GLN A 357 -4.68 10.00 16.35
N ALA A 358 -5.87 9.49 16.00
CA ALA A 358 -7.18 10.02 16.37
C ALA A 358 -7.49 11.46 15.90
N GLN A 359 -6.71 12.00 14.96
CA GLN A 359 -6.93 13.34 14.39
C GLN A 359 -7.02 13.33 12.87
N GLY A 360 -6.18 12.53 12.20
CA GLY A 360 -6.09 12.54 10.74
C GLY A 360 -5.26 13.70 10.19
N ILE A 361 -5.42 13.93 8.90
CA ILE A 361 -4.82 14.99 8.09
C ILE A 361 -5.97 15.81 7.53
N THR A 362 -5.97 17.10 7.86
CA THR A 362 -6.91 18.08 7.30
C THR A 362 -6.42 18.54 5.93
N PRO A 363 -7.28 18.55 4.89
CA PRO A 363 -6.91 19.05 3.57
C PRO A 363 -6.67 20.56 3.59
N ASP A 364 -5.84 21.06 2.66
CA ASP A 364 -5.65 22.51 2.48
C ASP A 364 -6.89 23.16 1.85
N ILE A 365 -7.61 22.41 1.01
CA ILE A 365 -8.85 22.83 0.35
C ILE A 365 -9.92 21.76 0.60
N GLU A 366 -10.89 22.09 1.42
CA GLU A 366 -12.03 21.23 1.67
C GLU A 366 -12.97 21.18 0.45
N VAL A 367 -13.27 19.97 -0.01
CA VAL A 367 -14.19 19.69 -1.11
C VAL A 367 -14.94 18.41 -0.80
N GLU A 368 -16.22 18.51 -0.46
CA GLU A 368 -17.08 17.35 -0.23
C GLU A 368 -17.38 16.59 -1.54
N ARG A 369 -17.86 15.34 -1.42
CA ARG A 369 -18.31 14.57 -2.58
C ARG A 369 -19.66 15.13 -3.06
N ALA A 370 -19.73 15.49 -4.34
CA ALA A 370 -20.96 15.92 -4.98
C ALA A 370 -21.17 15.15 -6.30
N LYS A 371 -22.44 15.06 -6.73
CA LYS A 371 -22.80 14.63 -8.08
C LYS A 371 -22.99 15.87 -8.94
N VAL A 372 -22.23 15.97 -10.02
CA VAL A 372 -22.40 17.04 -11.00
C VAL A 372 -23.26 16.53 -12.14
N THR A 373 -24.35 17.25 -12.44
CA THR A 373 -25.12 17.02 -13.66
C THR A 373 -24.69 18.08 -14.66
N ARG A 374 -24.12 17.66 -15.78
CA ARG A 374 -23.85 18.59 -16.88
C ARG A 374 -25.17 18.93 -17.55
N GLU A 375 -25.53 20.21 -17.53
CA GLU A 375 -26.60 20.70 -18.39
C GLU A 375 -26.13 20.63 -19.84
N LYS A 376 -26.84 19.87 -20.67
CA LYS A 376 -26.69 19.97 -22.11
C LYS A 376 -27.44 21.22 -22.54
N SER A 377 -26.74 22.19 -23.12
CA SER A 377 -27.44 23.27 -23.82
C SER A 377 -28.26 22.62 -24.95
N GLU A 378 -29.58 22.78 -24.92
CA GLU A 378 -30.45 22.33 -26.02
C GLU A 378 -30.27 23.18 -27.29
N PHE A 379 -29.54 24.28 -27.17
CA PHE A 379 -29.22 25.20 -28.24
C PHE A 379 -27.69 25.35 -28.36
N ASP A 380 -27.11 24.81 -29.44
CA ASP A 380 -25.78 25.20 -29.88
C ASP A 380 -25.92 26.58 -30.54
N GLY A 381 -25.86 27.64 -29.75
CA GLY A 381 -25.98 29.02 -30.27
C GLY A 381 -24.91 29.32 -31.32
N PHE A 382 -25.22 30.18 -32.29
CA PHE A 382 -24.27 30.56 -33.35
C PHE A 382 -23.12 31.42 -32.80
N LYS A 383 -21.89 31.14 -33.25
CA LYS A 383 -20.74 32.03 -33.05
C LYS A 383 -20.64 33.03 -34.20
N GLU A 384 -19.83 34.07 -34.02
CA GLU A 384 -19.51 35.03 -35.09
C GLU A 384 -19.08 34.33 -36.39
N ALA A 385 -18.26 33.29 -36.30
CA ALA A 385 -17.81 32.49 -37.44
C ALA A 385 -18.94 31.75 -38.19
N ASP A 386 -20.11 31.57 -37.58
CA ASP A 386 -21.27 30.94 -38.20
C ASP A 386 -22.16 31.95 -38.93
N LEU A 387 -21.91 33.26 -38.74
CA LEU A 387 -22.70 34.33 -39.35
C LEU A 387 -22.26 34.59 -40.79
N GLN A 388 -23.23 34.84 -41.66
CA GLN A 388 -22.99 35.26 -43.02
C GLN A 388 -22.40 36.68 -43.04
N GLY A 389 -21.25 36.85 -43.68
CA GLY A 389 -20.56 38.14 -43.75
C GLY A 389 -19.75 38.51 -42.52
N HIS A 390 -19.46 37.54 -41.63
CA HIS A 390 -18.60 37.76 -40.48
C HIS A 390 -17.21 38.25 -40.88
N LEU A 391 -16.59 39.00 -39.97
CA LEU A 391 -15.24 39.52 -40.17
C LEU A 391 -14.22 38.44 -39.81
N ALA A 392 -13.32 38.15 -40.76
CA ALA A 392 -12.19 37.26 -40.50
C ALA A 392 -11.26 37.86 -39.43
N ASN A 393 -10.55 36.98 -38.71
CA ASN A 393 -9.57 37.43 -37.73
C ASN A 393 -8.46 38.26 -38.41
N GLY A 394 -8.38 39.54 -38.08
CA GLY A 394 -7.44 40.51 -38.66
C GLY A 394 -5.95 40.17 -38.48
N ASN A 395 -5.62 39.20 -37.60
CA ASN A 395 -4.27 38.71 -37.38
C ASN A 395 -4.04 37.29 -37.93
N GLY A 396 -4.92 36.77 -38.81
CA GLY A 396 -4.69 35.52 -39.55
C GLY A 396 -5.04 34.21 -38.82
N GLY A 397 -5.92 34.25 -37.82
CA GLY A 397 -6.45 33.04 -37.17
C GLY A 397 -7.57 32.37 -37.96
N GLN A 398 -7.63 31.03 -37.95
CA GLN A 398 -8.73 30.27 -38.57
C GLN A 398 -10.05 30.47 -37.82
N ASP A 399 -11.16 30.53 -38.57
CA ASP A 399 -12.52 30.59 -38.03
C ASP A 399 -12.87 29.31 -37.26
N ARG A 400 -13.67 29.47 -36.19
CA ARG A 400 -14.05 28.38 -35.28
C ARG A 400 -15.58 28.29 -35.15
N PRO A 401 -16.27 27.72 -36.15
CA PRO A 401 -17.73 27.59 -36.16
C PRO A 401 -18.25 26.71 -35.01
N THR A 402 -19.56 26.72 -34.76
CA THR A 402 -20.15 26.04 -33.58
C THR A 402 -19.87 24.54 -33.57
N THR A 403 -19.87 23.91 -34.74
CA THR A 403 -19.80 22.45 -34.91
C THR A 403 -18.39 21.89 -35.04
N SER A 404 -17.33 22.68 -34.84
CA SER A 404 -15.95 22.24 -35.06
C SER A 404 -15.39 21.30 -33.98
N GLY A 405 -16.18 20.86 -33.01
CA GLY A 405 -15.76 20.02 -31.88
C GLY A 405 -16.26 18.58 -31.99
N LYS A 406 -15.38 17.59 -31.75
CA LYS A 406 -15.85 16.22 -31.45
C LYS A 406 -16.69 16.23 -30.16
N PRO A 407 -17.76 15.42 -30.07
CA PRO A 407 -18.49 15.26 -28.81
C PRO A 407 -17.50 14.85 -27.72
N PRO A 408 -17.62 15.43 -26.51
CA PRO A 408 -16.73 15.10 -25.41
C PRO A 408 -16.85 13.60 -25.11
N VAL A 409 -15.72 12.91 -25.14
CA VAL A 409 -15.61 11.55 -24.60
C VAL A 409 -15.78 11.66 -23.09
N ASP A 410 -16.60 10.80 -22.49
CA ASP A 410 -16.74 10.75 -21.03
C ASP A 410 -15.37 10.44 -20.40
N ARG A 411 -14.85 11.40 -19.63
CA ARG A 411 -13.56 11.26 -18.93
C ARG A 411 -13.80 11.01 -17.44
N PRO A 412 -12.84 10.38 -16.73
CA PRO A 412 -12.98 10.06 -15.31
C PRO A 412 -13.40 11.25 -14.43
N GLN A 413 -12.85 12.44 -14.70
CA GLN A 413 -13.14 13.67 -13.98
C GLN A 413 -14.56 14.21 -14.24
N ASP A 414 -15.25 13.73 -15.28
CA ASP A 414 -16.56 14.27 -15.66
C ASP A 414 -17.67 13.80 -14.70
N GLY A 415 -17.48 12.63 -14.08
CA GLY A 415 -18.37 12.07 -13.06
C GLY A 415 -17.87 12.20 -11.61
N ASP A 416 -16.68 12.76 -11.41
CA ASP A 416 -16.03 12.90 -10.10
C ASP A 416 -15.74 14.37 -9.78
N TYR A 417 -16.58 14.96 -8.94
CA TYR A 417 -16.50 16.37 -8.58
C TYR A 417 -15.15 16.75 -7.96
N GLN A 418 -14.63 15.98 -7.00
CA GLN A 418 -13.35 16.29 -6.35
C GLN A 418 -12.19 16.20 -7.34
N LEU A 419 -12.19 15.20 -8.22
CA LEU A 419 -11.19 15.09 -9.28
C LEU A 419 -11.27 16.26 -10.27
N SER A 420 -12.49 16.71 -10.60
CA SER A 420 -12.70 17.88 -11.47
C SER A 420 -12.16 19.18 -10.85
N GLN A 421 -12.33 19.35 -9.53
CA GLN A 421 -11.80 20.51 -8.79
C GLN A 421 -10.28 20.47 -8.70
N ALA A 422 -9.69 19.31 -8.42
CA ALA A 422 -8.23 19.13 -8.40
C ALA A 422 -7.61 19.44 -9.77
N LEU A 423 -8.22 18.97 -10.86
CA LEU A 423 -7.77 19.28 -12.22
C LEU A 423 -7.91 20.79 -12.52
N SER A 424 -9.00 21.42 -12.11
CA SER A 424 -9.23 22.86 -12.31
C SER A 424 -8.18 23.70 -11.57
N LEU A 425 -7.83 23.31 -10.34
CA LEU A 425 -6.76 23.93 -9.58
C LEU A 425 -5.41 23.79 -10.28
N LEU A 426 -5.05 22.58 -10.75
CA LEU A 426 -3.81 22.36 -11.49
C LEU A 426 -3.73 23.21 -12.76
N LYS A 427 -4.84 23.37 -13.48
CA LYS A 427 -4.91 24.27 -14.64
C LYS A 427 -4.67 25.72 -14.24
N GLY A 428 -5.30 26.19 -13.15
CA GLY A 428 -5.05 27.53 -12.60
C GLY A 428 -3.59 27.75 -12.23
N LEU A 429 -2.96 26.77 -11.56
CA LEU A 429 -1.53 26.81 -11.20
C LEU A 429 -0.61 26.78 -12.43
N SER A 430 -0.97 26.04 -13.47
CA SER A 430 -0.21 26.01 -14.72
C SER A 430 -0.26 27.36 -15.45
N VAL A 431 -1.41 28.05 -15.43
CA VAL A 431 -1.55 29.37 -16.06
C VAL A 431 -0.76 30.42 -15.27
N SER A 432 -0.83 30.41 -13.94
CA SER A 432 -0.11 31.38 -13.11
C SER A 432 1.41 31.20 -13.11
N ARG A 433 1.91 29.96 -13.27
CA ARG A 433 3.35 29.67 -13.42
C ARG A 433 3.88 29.95 -14.83
N GLY A 434 3.02 30.06 -15.84
CA GLY A 434 3.40 30.17 -17.26
C GLY A 434 3.85 31.55 -17.75
N ASN A 435 4.18 32.49 -16.85
CA ASN A 435 4.59 33.86 -17.19
C ASN A 435 6.01 34.25 -16.71
N ASN A 436 6.88 33.28 -16.42
CA ASN A 436 8.31 33.54 -16.16
C ASN A 436 9.21 32.80 -17.15
#